data_AF-A0A418IJB1-F1
#
_entry.id   AF-A0A418IJB1-F1
#
_cell.length_a   1.000
_cell.length_b   1.000
_cell.length_c   1.000
_cell.angle_alpha   90.00
_cell.angle_beta   90.00
_cell.angle_gamma   90.00
#
_symmetry.space_group_name_H-M   'P 1'
#
loop_
_entity.id
_entity.type
_entity.pdbx_description
1 polymer ?
#
loop_
_entity_poly.entity_id
_entity_poly.type
_entity_poly.pdbx_seq_one_letter_code
_entity_poly.pdbx_strand_id
1 'polypeptide(L)'
;MKKIICIVLLFCFSITLSACGNEGSTEFKDFDSTLNDVKSKETELKKVIDDIHLKRLDDLSKTDMTDNNKKEFNELQNKVNSKLIPKLDNYETAAKKLPADSEETKKLKSTYLKSVKEKKAAINNLKNFTDLCNQAVKANEDILDYTKLFEKNRSQVEAHIQKASDAGSTTDVNNFKHKLEQNNKELRNTAEKEADSTDSTKVRQSIETQIMPLIDKQIKDLNKTAITNNYVNDARKNAIEMYYSLQNYYETRKETIDISEQLEKINAKDLPKKGEDLEKFDADFNKEYNNVKEGFN
;
A
#
# COMPACT_ATOMS: atom_id res chain seq x y z
N MET A 1 25.13 89.40 2.58
CA MET A 1 24.15 88.52 1.89
C MET A 1 24.85 87.25 1.39
N LYS A 2 25.06 86.22 2.23
CA LYS A 2 25.58 84.88 1.84
C LYS A 2 25.23 83.80 2.89
N LYS A 3 23.97 83.69 3.31
CA LYS A 3 23.56 82.71 4.35
C LYS A 3 22.20 82.01 4.15
N ILE A 4 21.64 81.96 2.94
CA ILE A 4 20.31 81.32 2.72
C ILE A 4 20.31 80.19 1.66
N ILE A 5 21.43 79.92 0.99
CA ILE A 5 21.45 78.92 -0.11
C ILE A 5 21.70 77.47 0.35
N CYS A 6 22.05 77.23 1.61
CA CYS A 6 22.29 75.85 2.11
C CYS A 6 21.06 75.14 2.71
N ILE A 7 19.88 75.77 2.74
CA ILE A 7 18.66 75.16 3.35
C ILE A 7 17.77 74.47 2.30
N VAL A 8 17.99 74.71 1.00
CA VAL A 8 17.16 74.14 -0.08
C VAL A 8 17.63 72.76 -0.55
N LEU A 9 18.83 72.32 -0.16
CA LEU A 9 19.40 71.02 -0.56
C LEU A 9 19.12 69.86 0.42
N LEU A 10 18.44 70.11 1.54
CA LEU A 10 18.11 69.11 2.56
C LEU A 10 16.64 68.65 2.55
N PHE A 11 15.80 69.21 1.66
CA PHE A 11 14.37 68.91 1.61
C PHE A 11 13.92 68.12 0.37
N CYS A 12 14.84 67.66 -0.48
CA CYS A 12 14.51 66.86 -1.67
C CYS A 12 14.74 65.34 -1.52
N PHE A 13 15.00 64.84 -0.31
CA PHE A 13 15.37 63.43 -0.10
C PHE A 13 14.42 62.62 0.80
N SER A 14 13.16 63.03 0.97
CA SER A 14 12.22 62.35 1.87
C SER A 14 10.89 61.90 1.24
N ILE A 15 10.77 61.86 -0.09
CA ILE A 15 9.56 61.33 -0.76
C ILE A 15 9.92 60.23 -1.75
N THR A 16 10.45 59.10 -1.27
CA THR A 16 10.44 57.83 -2.02
C THR A 16 10.19 56.59 -1.16
N LEU A 17 9.65 56.72 0.06
CA LEU A 17 9.39 55.56 0.94
C LEU A 17 7.92 55.18 1.11
N SER A 18 6.99 55.80 0.37
CA SER A 18 5.55 55.48 0.51
C SER A 18 4.99 54.58 -0.58
N ALA A 19 5.79 54.16 -1.58
CA ALA A 19 5.33 53.28 -2.64
C ALA A 19 5.44 51.77 -2.29
N CYS A 20 6.36 51.38 -1.40
CA CYS A 20 6.50 49.97 -1.00
C CYS A 20 5.40 49.48 -0.01
N GLY A 21 4.58 50.38 0.55
CA GLY A 21 3.54 50.01 1.52
C GLY A 21 2.23 49.50 0.89
N ASN A 22 1.92 49.90 -0.35
CA ASN A 22 0.64 49.60 -0.98
C ASN A 22 0.67 48.28 -1.79
N GLU A 23 1.84 47.93 -2.35
CA GLU A 23 2.04 46.67 -3.08
C GLU A 23 2.01 45.46 -2.14
N GLY A 24 2.73 45.50 -1.00
CA GLY A 24 2.73 44.40 -0.03
C GLY A 24 1.37 44.12 0.62
N SER A 25 0.58 45.17 0.90
CA SER A 25 -0.80 45.00 1.43
C SER A 25 -1.75 44.41 0.38
N THR A 26 -1.55 44.74 -0.90
CA THR A 26 -2.38 44.20 -2.00
C THR A 26 -2.03 42.74 -2.26
N GLU A 27 -0.75 42.40 -2.33
CA GLU A 27 -0.31 41.02 -2.54
C GLU A 27 -0.71 40.10 -1.38
N PHE A 28 -0.59 40.55 -0.12
CA PHE A 28 -1.06 39.76 1.01
C PHE A 28 -2.57 39.51 0.98
N LYS A 29 -3.37 40.47 0.50
CA LYS A 29 -4.82 40.27 0.29
C LYS A 29 -5.11 39.23 -0.79
N ASP A 30 -4.34 39.22 -1.88
CA ASP A 30 -4.46 38.21 -2.93
C ASP A 30 -4.06 36.82 -2.42
N PHE A 31 -3.00 36.76 -1.60
CA PHE A 31 -2.61 35.54 -0.91
C PHE A 31 -3.72 35.04 0.02
N ASP A 32 -4.27 35.91 0.87
CA ASP A 32 -5.33 35.58 1.83
C ASP A 32 -6.61 35.08 1.14
N SER A 33 -7.02 35.77 0.07
CA SER A 33 -8.17 35.39 -0.74
C SER A 33 -7.98 34.02 -1.40
N THR A 34 -6.80 33.77 -1.99
CA THR A 34 -6.48 32.47 -2.59
C THR A 34 -6.39 31.37 -1.53
N LEU A 35 -5.83 31.67 -0.35
CA LEU A 35 -5.76 30.74 0.78
C LEU A 35 -7.15 30.30 1.23
N ASN A 36 -8.16 31.17 1.19
CA ASN A 36 -9.54 30.81 1.53
C ASN A 36 -10.13 29.77 0.55
N ASP A 37 -9.87 29.88 -0.77
CA ASP A 37 -10.26 28.83 -1.73
C ASP A 37 -9.54 27.51 -1.44
N VAL A 38 -8.24 27.57 -1.12
CA VAL A 38 -7.46 26.38 -0.77
C VAL A 38 -8.00 25.71 0.51
N LYS A 39 -8.32 26.49 1.55
CA LYS A 39 -8.94 25.99 2.80
C LYS A 39 -10.34 25.42 2.59
N SER A 40 -11.10 25.95 1.62
CA SER A 40 -12.38 25.36 1.22
C SER A 40 -12.18 23.95 0.66
N LYS A 41 -11.20 23.75 -0.23
CA LYS A 41 -10.86 22.41 -0.75
C LYS A 41 -10.32 21.47 0.32
N GLU A 42 -9.56 21.99 1.28
CA GLU A 42 -9.13 21.22 2.45
C GLU A 42 -10.32 20.76 3.29
N THR A 43 -11.33 21.61 3.46
CA THR A 43 -12.56 21.27 4.19
C THR A 43 -13.35 20.17 3.47
N GLU A 44 -13.42 20.21 2.13
CA GLU A 44 -14.00 19.12 1.34
C GLU A 44 -13.23 17.81 1.53
N LEU A 45 -11.89 17.87 1.55
CA LEU A 45 -11.03 16.72 1.81
C LEU A 45 -11.32 16.12 3.20
N LYS A 46 -11.33 16.96 4.24
CA LYS A 46 -11.65 16.57 5.64
C LYS A 46 -13.01 15.91 5.75
N LYS A 47 -14.04 16.50 5.11
CA LYS A 47 -15.39 15.94 5.08
C LYS A 47 -15.42 14.54 4.46
N VAL A 48 -14.67 14.31 3.37
CA VAL A 48 -14.58 12.98 2.78
C VAL A 48 -13.93 11.98 3.73
N ILE A 49 -12.90 12.37 4.51
CA ILE A 49 -12.32 11.50 5.54
C ILE A 49 -13.38 11.10 6.57
N ASP A 50 -14.17 12.05 7.05
CA ASP A 50 -15.23 11.80 8.03
C ASP A 50 -16.34 10.88 7.48
N ASP A 51 -16.74 11.09 6.22
CA ASP A 51 -17.77 10.32 5.51
C ASP A 51 -17.36 8.87 5.20
N ILE A 52 -16.05 8.60 5.08
CA ILE A 52 -15.54 7.23 4.82
C ILE A 52 -15.63 6.34 6.08
N HIS A 53 -15.80 6.93 7.26
CA HIS A 53 -15.95 6.24 8.55
C HIS A 53 -14.77 5.31 8.89
N LEU A 54 -13.54 5.84 8.77
CA LEU A 54 -12.27 5.13 9.00
C LEU A 54 -12.05 4.61 10.42
N LYS A 55 -12.89 4.99 11.40
CA LYS A 55 -12.80 4.51 12.79
C LYS A 55 -12.85 2.99 12.91
N ARG A 56 -13.46 2.29 11.93
CA ARG A 56 -13.55 0.83 11.89
C ARG A 56 -12.25 0.12 11.47
N LEU A 57 -11.23 0.87 11.02
CA LEU A 57 -9.92 0.31 10.63
C LEU A 57 -9.26 -0.50 11.76
N ASP A 58 -9.39 -0.02 13.00
CA ASP A 58 -8.78 -0.69 14.17
C ASP A 58 -9.46 -2.04 14.48
N ASP A 59 -10.74 -2.17 14.16
CA ASP A 59 -11.52 -3.40 14.36
C ASP A 59 -11.29 -4.38 13.20
N LEU A 60 -11.29 -3.86 11.98
CA LEU A 60 -11.06 -4.62 10.75
C LEU A 60 -9.65 -5.22 10.68
N SER A 61 -8.64 -4.52 11.21
CA SER A 61 -7.26 -4.99 11.21
C SER A 61 -6.94 -6.07 12.24
N LYS A 62 -7.84 -6.31 13.22
CA LYS A 62 -7.61 -7.24 14.34
C LYS A 62 -8.51 -8.48 14.32
N THR A 63 -9.44 -8.55 13.39
CA THR A 63 -10.42 -9.65 13.32
C THR A 63 -9.99 -10.68 12.31
N ASP A 64 -10.33 -11.95 12.57
CA ASP A 64 -10.08 -13.03 11.63
C ASP A 64 -10.74 -12.74 10.27
N MET A 65 -10.11 -13.21 9.20
CA MET A 65 -10.53 -12.94 7.84
C MET A 65 -11.85 -13.65 7.52
N THR A 66 -12.93 -12.87 7.38
CA THR A 66 -14.27 -13.33 6.98
C THR A 66 -14.73 -12.65 5.69
N ASP A 67 -15.72 -13.24 5.00
CA ASP A 67 -16.34 -12.64 3.80
C ASP A 67 -16.86 -11.21 4.05
N ASN A 68 -17.34 -10.94 5.27
CA ASN A 68 -17.80 -9.62 5.68
C ASN A 68 -16.63 -8.62 5.75
N ASN A 69 -15.53 -8.99 6.42
CA ASN A 69 -14.35 -8.14 6.51
C ASN A 69 -13.76 -7.84 5.13
N LYS A 70 -13.75 -8.82 4.22
CA LYS A 70 -13.36 -8.63 2.81
C LYS A 70 -14.20 -7.55 2.12
N LYS A 71 -15.52 -7.64 2.22
CA LYS A 71 -16.41 -6.66 1.58
C LYS A 71 -16.14 -5.25 2.11
N GLU A 72 -15.96 -5.13 3.42
CA GLU A 72 -15.70 -3.85 4.07
C GLU A 72 -14.35 -3.23 3.67
N PHE A 73 -13.26 -4.01 3.63
CA PHE A 73 -11.98 -3.50 3.16
C PHE A 73 -11.99 -3.13 1.67
N ASN A 74 -12.70 -3.88 0.82
CA ASN A 74 -12.85 -3.53 -0.60
C ASN A 74 -13.63 -2.22 -0.77
N GLU A 75 -14.74 -2.06 -0.05
CA GLU A 75 -15.49 -0.80 -0.05
C GLU A 75 -14.64 0.37 0.44
N LEU A 76 -13.83 0.15 1.48
CA LEU A 76 -12.96 1.16 2.03
C LEU A 76 -11.87 1.58 1.03
N GLN A 77 -11.15 0.62 0.43
CA GLN A 77 -10.16 0.87 -0.61
C GLN A 77 -10.77 1.66 -1.78
N ASN A 78 -11.96 1.24 -2.23
CA ASN A 78 -12.67 1.92 -3.31
C ASN A 78 -13.01 3.36 -2.93
N LYS A 79 -13.50 3.63 -1.71
CA LYS A 79 -13.78 4.98 -1.25
C LYS A 79 -12.52 5.84 -1.13
N VAL A 80 -11.42 5.28 -0.62
CA VAL A 80 -10.13 5.99 -0.55
C VAL A 80 -9.66 6.36 -1.96
N ASN A 81 -9.60 5.40 -2.88
CA ASN A 81 -9.08 5.59 -4.22
C ASN A 81 -9.97 6.49 -5.10
N SER A 82 -11.30 6.33 -5.03
CA SER A 82 -12.23 7.05 -5.91
C SER A 82 -12.74 8.37 -5.36
N LYS A 83 -12.69 8.60 -4.04
CA LYS A 83 -13.20 9.82 -3.41
C LYS A 83 -12.11 10.63 -2.72
N LEU A 84 -11.31 10.00 -1.85
CA LEU A 84 -10.35 10.72 -1.02
C LEU A 84 -9.15 11.22 -1.82
N ILE A 85 -8.51 10.34 -2.60
CA ILE A 85 -7.31 10.69 -3.39
C ILE A 85 -7.58 11.82 -4.39
N PRO A 86 -8.69 11.83 -5.18
CA PRO A 86 -8.99 12.95 -6.06
C PRO A 86 -9.19 14.29 -5.33
N LYS A 87 -9.76 14.28 -4.11
CA LYS A 87 -9.90 15.50 -3.31
C LYS A 87 -8.55 15.98 -2.78
N LEU A 88 -7.65 15.07 -2.41
CA LEU A 88 -6.28 15.39 -2.04
C LEU A 88 -5.52 16.03 -3.20
N ASP A 89 -5.63 15.48 -4.41
CA ASP A 89 -4.97 16.02 -5.60
C ASP A 89 -5.49 17.43 -5.96
N ASN A 90 -6.80 17.65 -5.83
CA ASN A 90 -7.42 18.97 -6.04
C ASN A 90 -6.94 20.00 -5.00
N TYR A 91 -6.86 19.60 -3.73
CA TYR A 91 -6.33 20.43 -2.64
C TYR A 91 -4.86 20.79 -2.88
N GLU A 92 -4.01 19.81 -3.20
CA GLU A 92 -2.59 20.02 -3.47
C GLU A 92 -2.37 20.94 -4.69
N THR A 93 -3.14 20.74 -5.75
CA THR A 93 -3.07 21.55 -6.97
C THR A 93 -3.43 23.01 -6.69
N ALA A 94 -4.42 23.26 -5.85
CA ALA A 94 -4.80 24.61 -5.45
C ALA A 94 -3.73 25.26 -4.55
N ALA A 95 -3.20 24.52 -3.57
CA ALA A 95 -2.15 25.04 -2.68
C ALA A 95 -0.89 25.48 -3.45
N LYS A 96 -0.51 24.76 -4.51
CA LYS A 96 0.63 25.14 -5.38
C LYS A 96 0.43 26.47 -6.09
N LYS A 97 -0.82 26.93 -6.28
CA LYS A 97 -1.18 28.18 -6.95
C LYS A 97 -1.20 29.40 -6.03
N LEU A 98 -0.91 29.26 -4.74
CA LEU A 98 -0.79 30.41 -3.84
C LEU A 98 0.21 31.45 -4.39
N PRO A 99 -0.10 32.76 -4.35
CA PRO A 99 0.84 33.82 -4.70
C PRO A 99 2.15 33.76 -3.88
N ALA A 100 3.25 34.27 -4.43
CA ALA A 100 4.57 34.23 -3.78
C ALA A 100 5.55 35.24 -4.40
N ASP A 101 5.15 36.51 -4.52
CA ASP A 101 5.95 37.55 -5.17
C ASP A 101 6.89 38.25 -4.16
N SER A 102 6.40 38.56 -2.95
CA SER A 102 7.19 39.07 -1.82
C SER A 102 7.86 37.97 -1.01
N GLU A 103 8.84 38.36 -0.18
CA GLU A 103 9.52 37.42 0.73
C GLU A 103 8.56 36.85 1.79
N GLU A 104 7.61 37.66 2.27
CA GLU A 104 6.58 37.26 3.21
C GLU A 104 5.68 36.16 2.64
N THR A 105 5.12 36.36 1.44
CA THR A 105 4.22 35.38 0.80
C THR A 105 4.97 34.14 0.31
N LYS A 106 6.23 34.26 -0.14
CA LYS A 106 7.10 33.10 -0.42
C LYS A 106 7.27 32.23 0.81
N LYS A 107 7.54 32.84 1.96
CA LYS A 107 7.73 32.12 3.22
C LYS A 107 6.43 31.44 3.66
N LEU A 108 5.30 32.16 3.63
CA LEU A 108 3.98 31.60 3.93
C LEU A 108 3.62 30.44 3.01
N LYS A 109 3.81 30.58 1.70
CA LYS A 109 3.56 29.51 0.72
C LYS A 109 4.44 28.30 1.00
N SER A 110 5.73 28.49 1.27
CA SER A 110 6.67 27.41 1.58
C SER A 110 6.22 26.61 2.81
N THR A 111 5.89 27.31 3.90
CA THR A 111 5.41 26.68 5.14
C THR A 111 4.07 25.98 4.93
N TYR A 112 3.14 26.55 4.15
CA TYR A 112 1.88 25.90 3.82
C TYR A 112 2.07 24.65 2.95
N LEU A 113 2.94 24.70 1.93
CA LEU A 113 3.24 23.54 1.09
C LEU A 113 3.91 22.41 1.88
N LYS A 114 4.66 22.73 2.94
CA LYS A 114 5.16 21.72 3.89
C LYS A 114 4.00 21.01 4.61
N SER A 115 3.01 21.74 5.13
CA SER A 115 1.84 21.11 5.78
C SER A 115 1.01 20.27 4.80
N VAL A 116 0.82 20.76 3.56
CA VAL A 116 0.18 20.00 2.47
C VAL A 116 0.91 18.68 2.19
N LYS A 117 2.25 18.70 2.15
CA LYS A 117 3.08 17.51 1.93
C LYS A 117 2.92 16.49 3.06
N GLU A 118 2.90 16.94 4.31
CA GLU A 118 2.72 16.08 5.47
C GLU A 118 1.32 15.45 5.52
N LYS A 119 0.26 16.22 5.21
CA LYS A 119 -1.11 15.70 5.04
C LYS A 119 -1.20 14.65 3.93
N LYS A 120 -0.57 14.93 2.79
CA LYS A 120 -0.48 13.98 1.66
C LYS A 120 0.21 12.68 2.07
N ALA A 121 1.32 12.76 2.80
CA ALA A 121 2.00 11.58 3.30
C ALA A 121 1.11 10.75 4.26
N ALA A 122 0.40 11.41 5.18
CA ALA A 122 -0.52 10.74 6.10
C ALA A 122 -1.68 10.03 5.36
N ILE A 123 -2.29 10.67 4.36
CA ILE A 123 -3.37 10.07 3.55
C ILE A 123 -2.83 8.94 2.66
N ASN A 124 -1.63 9.08 2.09
CA ASN A 124 -1.02 8.00 1.31
C ASN A 124 -0.65 6.79 2.18
N ASN A 125 -0.24 7.01 3.44
CA ASN A 125 -0.04 5.93 4.39
C ASN A 125 -1.36 5.20 4.72
N LEU A 126 -2.46 5.93 4.88
CA LEU A 126 -3.79 5.35 5.03
C LEU A 126 -4.20 4.51 3.80
N LYS A 127 -3.97 5.04 2.59
CA LYS A 127 -4.22 4.31 1.34
C LYS A 127 -3.40 3.03 1.30
N ASN A 128 -2.09 3.12 1.54
CA ASN A 128 -1.18 1.98 1.53
C ASN A 128 -1.59 0.91 2.55
N PHE A 129 -1.95 1.32 3.76
CA PHE A 129 -2.46 0.42 4.79
C PHE A 129 -3.70 -0.34 4.31
N THR A 130 -4.68 0.37 3.75
CA THR A 130 -5.92 -0.23 3.25
C THR A 130 -5.64 -1.19 2.09
N ASP A 131 -4.76 -0.80 1.17
CA ASP A 131 -4.35 -1.64 0.04
C ASP A 131 -3.66 -2.92 0.50
N LEU A 132 -2.78 -2.84 1.50
CA LEU A 132 -2.09 -3.98 2.08
C LEU A 132 -3.05 -4.91 2.81
N CYS A 133 -4.03 -4.38 3.55
CA CYS A 133 -5.08 -5.20 4.16
C CYS A 133 -5.85 -5.99 3.09
N ASN A 134 -6.25 -5.37 1.97
CA ASN A 134 -6.92 -6.08 0.88
C ASN A 134 -6.03 -7.12 0.20
N GLN A 135 -4.75 -6.83 0.01
CA GLN A 135 -3.79 -7.80 -0.52
C GLN A 135 -3.66 -9.00 0.42
N ALA A 136 -3.61 -8.77 1.75
CA ALA A 136 -3.60 -9.85 2.73
C ALA A 136 -4.87 -10.71 2.66
N VAL A 137 -6.05 -10.10 2.48
CA VAL A 137 -7.30 -10.84 2.23
C VAL A 137 -7.12 -11.77 1.04
N LYS A 138 -6.70 -11.20 -0.09
CA LYS A 138 -6.66 -11.89 -1.37
C LYS A 138 -5.65 -13.04 -1.37
N ALA A 139 -4.46 -12.79 -0.84
CA ALA A 139 -3.41 -13.81 -0.72
C ALA A 139 -3.87 -15.01 0.13
N ASN A 140 -4.62 -14.77 1.22
CA ASN A 140 -5.19 -15.86 2.02
C ASN A 140 -6.26 -16.66 1.26
N GLU A 141 -7.11 -16.00 0.46
CA GLU A 141 -8.08 -16.69 -0.40
C GLU A 141 -7.37 -17.54 -1.45
N ASP A 142 -6.33 -16.99 -2.08
CA ASP A 142 -5.56 -17.70 -3.11
C ASP A 142 -4.89 -18.95 -2.52
N ILE A 143 -4.31 -18.85 -1.31
CA ILE A 143 -3.79 -20.01 -0.57
C ILE A 143 -4.87 -21.09 -0.38
N LEU A 144 -6.08 -20.71 0.03
CA LEU A 144 -7.18 -21.66 0.22
C LEU A 144 -7.60 -22.30 -1.11
N ASP A 145 -7.67 -21.53 -2.18
CA ASP A 145 -8.05 -22.02 -3.50
C ASP A 145 -7.00 -22.94 -4.11
N TYR A 146 -5.70 -22.64 -3.94
CA TYR A 146 -4.62 -23.56 -4.32
C TYR A 146 -4.65 -24.84 -3.50
N THR A 147 -5.01 -24.76 -2.21
CA THR A 147 -5.20 -25.96 -1.37
C THR A 147 -6.36 -26.82 -1.86
N LYS A 148 -7.50 -26.21 -2.23
CA LYS A 148 -8.63 -26.95 -2.82
C LYS A 148 -8.25 -27.59 -4.16
N LEU A 149 -7.50 -26.87 -5.01
CA LEU A 149 -7.04 -27.38 -6.29
C LEU A 149 -6.08 -28.56 -6.11
N PHE A 150 -5.15 -28.45 -5.16
CA PHE A 150 -4.26 -29.55 -4.77
C PHE A 150 -5.06 -30.78 -4.36
N GLU A 151 -6.03 -30.64 -3.44
CA GLU A 151 -6.85 -31.74 -2.95
C GLU A 151 -7.72 -32.38 -4.04
N LYS A 152 -8.28 -31.55 -4.93
CA LYS A 152 -9.02 -32.04 -6.10
C LYS A 152 -8.12 -32.90 -7.00
N ASN A 153 -6.94 -32.40 -7.33
CA ASN A 153 -6.00 -33.11 -8.19
C ASN A 153 -5.48 -34.39 -7.49
N ARG A 154 -5.22 -34.34 -6.17
CA ARG A 154 -4.87 -35.53 -5.37
C ARG A 154 -5.93 -36.63 -5.47
N SER A 155 -7.20 -36.26 -5.29
CA SER A 155 -8.31 -37.21 -5.42
C SER A 155 -8.37 -37.82 -6.83
N GLN A 156 -8.09 -37.04 -7.87
CA GLN A 156 -8.02 -37.54 -9.25
C GLN A 156 -6.83 -38.50 -9.46
N VAL A 157 -5.65 -38.20 -8.91
CA VAL A 157 -4.50 -39.12 -8.91
C VAL A 157 -4.90 -40.46 -8.30
N GLU A 158 -5.50 -40.45 -7.10
CA GLU A 158 -5.94 -41.65 -6.40
C GLU A 158 -6.95 -42.46 -7.22
N ALA A 159 -7.95 -41.80 -7.80
CA ALA A 159 -8.95 -42.46 -8.63
C ALA A 159 -8.36 -43.10 -9.90
N HIS A 160 -7.42 -42.42 -10.58
CA HIS A 160 -6.76 -42.96 -11.76
C HIS A 160 -5.83 -44.13 -11.41
N ILE A 161 -5.14 -44.07 -10.28
CA ILE A 161 -4.29 -45.16 -9.79
C ILE A 161 -5.12 -46.39 -9.41
N GLN A 162 -6.30 -46.20 -8.80
CA GLN A 162 -7.21 -47.30 -8.52
C GLN A 162 -7.67 -47.97 -9.83
N LYS A 163 -8.10 -47.19 -10.83
CA LYS A 163 -8.49 -47.73 -12.15
C LYS A 163 -7.36 -48.50 -12.84
N ALA A 164 -6.12 -48.01 -12.73
CA ALA A 164 -4.95 -48.71 -13.27
C ALA A 164 -4.71 -50.06 -12.57
N SER A 165 -4.86 -50.10 -11.25
CA SER A 165 -4.75 -51.31 -10.44
C SER A 165 -5.85 -52.32 -10.79
N ASP A 166 -7.09 -51.87 -10.90
CA ASP A 166 -8.24 -52.71 -11.27
C ASP A 166 -8.10 -53.29 -12.69
N ALA A 167 -7.45 -52.55 -13.58
CA ALA A 167 -7.10 -53.00 -14.93
C ALA A 167 -5.87 -53.93 -14.98
N GLY A 168 -5.30 -54.31 -13.84
CA GLY A 168 -4.17 -55.25 -13.73
C GLY A 168 -2.79 -54.65 -13.99
N SER A 169 -2.66 -53.32 -14.06
CA SER A 169 -1.36 -52.66 -14.26
C SER A 169 -0.62 -52.50 -12.94
N THR A 170 0.22 -53.46 -12.58
CA THR A 170 0.89 -53.48 -11.26
C THR A 170 2.23 -52.76 -11.26
N THR A 171 3.07 -52.93 -12.29
CA THR A 171 4.41 -52.33 -12.34
C THR A 171 4.37 -50.81 -12.42
N ASP A 172 3.62 -50.25 -13.39
CA ASP A 172 3.51 -48.79 -13.57
C ASP A 172 2.90 -48.13 -12.32
N VAL A 173 1.88 -48.75 -11.72
CA VAL A 173 1.26 -48.27 -10.49
C VAL A 173 2.25 -48.24 -9.33
N ASN A 174 2.98 -49.33 -9.08
CA ASN A 174 3.92 -49.40 -7.96
C ASN A 174 5.08 -48.41 -8.12
N ASN A 175 5.65 -48.31 -9.33
CA ASN A 175 6.73 -47.37 -9.62
C ASN A 175 6.27 -45.93 -9.44
N PHE A 176 5.08 -45.58 -9.94
CA PHE A 176 4.55 -44.24 -9.83
C PHE A 176 4.18 -43.86 -8.38
N LYS A 177 3.53 -44.76 -7.63
CA LYS A 177 3.25 -44.56 -6.19
C LYS A 177 4.53 -44.31 -5.41
N HIS A 178 5.54 -45.16 -5.60
CA HIS A 178 6.82 -45.01 -4.91
C HIS A 178 7.47 -43.65 -5.20
N LYS A 179 7.44 -43.20 -6.46
CA LYS A 179 7.97 -41.88 -6.84
C LYS A 179 7.22 -40.74 -6.13
N LEU A 180 5.88 -40.78 -6.07
CA LEU A 180 5.09 -39.78 -5.36
C LEU A 180 5.36 -39.78 -3.86
N GLU A 181 5.48 -40.95 -3.24
CA GLU A 181 5.80 -41.09 -1.81
C GLU A 181 7.18 -40.50 -1.48
N GLN A 182 8.20 -40.78 -2.31
CA GLN A 182 9.53 -40.19 -2.16
C GLN A 182 9.47 -38.67 -2.32
N ASN A 183 8.81 -38.19 -3.37
CA ASN A 183 8.68 -36.75 -3.60
C ASN A 183 8.01 -36.04 -2.41
N ASN A 184 6.92 -36.62 -1.88
CA ASN A 184 6.20 -36.09 -0.72
C ASN A 184 7.08 -36.07 0.53
N LYS A 185 7.83 -37.15 0.78
CA LYS A 185 8.77 -37.22 1.90
C LYS A 185 9.87 -36.15 1.79
N GLU A 186 10.45 -35.96 0.61
CA GLU A 186 11.48 -34.94 0.37
C GLU A 186 10.91 -33.52 0.58
N LEU A 187 9.74 -33.22 0.04
CA LEU A 187 9.09 -31.92 0.22
C LEU A 187 8.77 -31.66 1.68
N ARG A 188 8.13 -32.62 2.36
CA ARG A 188 7.78 -32.50 3.78
C ARG A 188 9.01 -32.23 4.63
N ASN A 189 10.06 -33.02 4.46
CA ASN A 189 11.31 -32.84 5.22
C ASN A 189 11.99 -31.49 4.92
N THR A 190 11.83 -30.96 3.71
CA THR A 190 12.39 -29.66 3.33
C THR A 190 11.55 -28.54 3.93
N ALA A 191 10.22 -28.64 3.89
CA ALA A 191 9.30 -27.64 4.43
C ALA A 191 9.29 -27.62 5.97
N GLU A 192 9.32 -28.78 6.65
CA GLU A 192 9.30 -28.87 8.12
C GLU A 192 10.53 -28.22 8.76
N LYS A 193 11.71 -28.33 8.13
CA LYS A 193 12.93 -27.64 8.60
C LYS A 193 12.76 -26.11 8.69
N GLU A 194 11.84 -25.57 7.91
CA GLU A 194 11.62 -24.13 7.74
C GLU A 194 10.37 -23.65 8.47
N ALA A 195 9.42 -24.56 8.73
CA ALA A 195 8.16 -24.27 9.42
C ALA A 195 8.36 -23.75 10.86
N ASP A 196 9.48 -24.11 11.50
CA ASP A 196 9.82 -23.68 12.86
C ASP A 196 10.56 -22.33 12.93
N SER A 197 10.91 -21.73 11.77
CA SER A 197 11.62 -20.45 11.74
C SER A 197 10.68 -19.28 11.96
N THR A 198 10.90 -18.51 13.02
CA THR A 198 10.23 -17.20 13.23
C THR A 198 10.85 -16.07 12.41
N ASP A 199 11.94 -16.36 11.70
CA ASP A 199 12.66 -15.41 10.85
C ASP A 199 12.07 -15.45 9.43
N SER A 200 11.30 -14.42 9.10
CA SER A 200 10.65 -14.23 7.80
C SER A 200 11.62 -14.26 6.62
N THR A 201 12.85 -13.75 6.81
CA THR A 201 13.88 -13.71 5.76
C THR A 201 14.38 -15.12 5.46
N LYS A 202 14.62 -15.94 6.49
CA LYS A 202 15.01 -17.35 6.30
C LYS A 202 13.92 -18.15 5.62
N VAL A 203 12.66 -17.97 6.04
CA VAL A 203 11.52 -18.66 5.40
C VAL A 203 11.45 -18.30 3.92
N ARG A 204 11.53 -17.01 3.57
CA ARG A 204 11.53 -16.54 2.17
C ARG A 204 12.68 -17.16 1.38
N GLN A 205 13.90 -17.12 1.93
CA GLN A 205 15.08 -17.67 1.28
C GLN A 205 14.96 -19.19 1.05
N SER A 206 14.43 -19.93 2.01
CA SER A 206 14.29 -21.38 1.85
C SER A 206 13.22 -21.75 0.82
N ILE A 207 12.11 -20.99 0.76
CA ILE A 207 11.13 -21.14 -0.31
C ILE A 207 11.80 -21.01 -1.68
N GLU A 208 12.60 -19.96 -1.88
CA GLU A 208 13.25 -19.67 -3.16
C GLU A 208 14.36 -20.66 -3.54
N THR A 209 15.17 -21.07 -2.55
CA THR A 209 16.42 -21.79 -2.82
C THR A 209 16.32 -23.30 -2.62
N GLN A 210 15.32 -23.77 -1.87
CA GLN A 210 15.17 -25.19 -1.54
C GLN A 210 13.84 -25.74 -2.03
N ILE A 211 12.71 -25.14 -1.61
CA ILE A 211 11.37 -25.70 -1.86
C ILE A 211 10.99 -25.59 -3.33
N MET A 212 11.02 -24.38 -3.91
CA MET A 212 10.62 -24.16 -5.31
C MET A 212 11.49 -24.97 -6.29
N PRO A 213 12.84 -25.00 -6.17
CA PRO A 213 13.68 -25.84 -7.02
C PRO A 213 13.41 -27.34 -6.87
N LEU A 214 13.06 -27.80 -5.65
CA LEU A 214 12.69 -29.20 -5.42
C LEU A 214 11.37 -29.54 -6.12
N ILE A 215 10.36 -28.67 -6.04
CA ILE A 215 9.10 -28.86 -6.77
C ILE A 215 9.35 -28.89 -8.29
N ASP A 216 10.14 -27.97 -8.83
CA ASP A 216 10.52 -27.95 -10.25
C ASP A 216 11.20 -29.24 -10.69
N LYS A 217 12.14 -29.74 -9.87
CA LYS A 217 12.81 -31.01 -10.13
C LYS A 217 11.81 -32.16 -10.15
N GLN A 218 10.88 -32.20 -9.21
CA GLN A 218 9.87 -33.26 -9.12
C GLN A 218 8.90 -33.24 -10.32
N ILE A 219 8.48 -32.06 -10.77
CA ILE A 219 7.69 -31.90 -12.01
C ILE A 219 8.47 -32.44 -13.22
N LYS A 220 9.74 -32.07 -13.37
CA LYS A 220 10.60 -32.52 -14.47
C LYS A 220 10.80 -34.03 -14.45
N ASP A 221 11.04 -34.60 -13.26
CA ASP A 221 11.20 -36.04 -13.08
C ASP A 221 9.93 -36.80 -13.45
N LEU A 222 8.76 -36.34 -13.00
CA LEU A 222 7.48 -36.97 -13.32
C LEU A 222 7.21 -36.96 -14.83
N ASN A 223 7.47 -35.84 -15.50
CA ASN A 223 7.37 -35.73 -16.96
C ASN A 223 8.26 -36.73 -17.71
N LYS A 224 9.44 -37.06 -17.15
CA LYS A 224 10.39 -38.01 -17.74
C LYS A 224 10.14 -39.47 -17.35
N THR A 225 9.29 -39.73 -16.36
CA THR A 225 8.97 -41.10 -15.94
C THR A 225 8.35 -41.88 -17.10
N ALA A 226 8.94 -43.03 -17.44
CA ALA A 226 8.38 -43.95 -18.42
C ALA A 226 7.11 -44.59 -17.85
N ILE A 227 5.97 -44.35 -18.51
CA ILE A 227 4.65 -44.87 -18.14
C ILE A 227 3.99 -45.37 -19.42
N THR A 228 3.52 -46.62 -19.39
CA THR A 228 2.86 -47.27 -20.53
C THR A 228 1.34 -47.33 -20.35
N ASN A 229 0.87 -47.38 -19.11
CA ASN A 229 -0.56 -47.40 -18.79
C ASN A 229 -1.20 -46.01 -18.88
N ASN A 230 -2.29 -45.90 -19.64
CA ASN A 230 -3.01 -44.62 -19.83
C ASN A 230 -3.58 -44.04 -18.53
N TYR A 231 -4.13 -44.86 -17.64
CA TYR A 231 -4.65 -44.38 -16.35
C TYR A 231 -3.52 -43.85 -15.46
N VAL A 232 -2.37 -44.53 -15.41
CA VAL A 232 -1.18 -44.02 -14.69
C VAL A 232 -0.65 -42.74 -15.33
N ASN A 233 -0.74 -42.59 -16.65
CA ASN A 233 -0.38 -41.35 -17.33
C ASN A 233 -1.32 -40.18 -16.97
N ASP A 234 -2.62 -40.44 -16.85
CA ASP A 234 -3.57 -39.41 -16.38
C ASP A 234 -3.36 -39.08 -14.89
N ALA A 235 -3.01 -40.07 -14.06
CA ALA A 235 -2.55 -39.82 -12.70
C ALA A 235 -1.31 -38.93 -12.68
N ARG A 236 -0.33 -39.15 -13.57
CA ARG A 236 0.85 -38.28 -13.72
C ARG A 236 0.47 -36.84 -14.04
N LYS A 237 -0.44 -36.61 -14.99
CA LYS A 237 -0.88 -35.25 -15.35
C LYS A 237 -1.46 -34.54 -14.12
N ASN A 238 -2.39 -35.19 -13.41
CA ASN A 238 -2.99 -34.60 -12.21
C ASN A 238 -1.95 -34.38 -11.10
N ALA A 239 -0.98 -35.29 -10.94
CA ALA A 239 0.11 -35.08 -9.98
C ALA A 239 0.96 -33.85 -10.33
N ILE A 240 1.27 -33.62 -11.61
CA ILE A 240 1.96 -32.40 -12.05
C ILE A 240 1.13 -31.14 -11.72
N GLU A 241 -0.18 -31.17 -11.95
CA GLU A 241 -1.07 -30.07 -11.54
C GLU A 241 -1.13 -29.86 -10.01
N MET A 242 -0.99 -30.93 -9.20
CA MET A 242 -0.80 -30.80 -7.75
C MET A 242 0.48 -30.00 -7.44
N TYR A 243 1.59 -30.31 -8.12
CA TYR A 243 2.85 -29.59 -7.91
C TYR A 243 2.78 -28.13 -8.35
N TYR A 244 2.11 -27.81 -9.46
CA TYR A 244 1.85 -26.41 -9.84
C TYR A 244 1.00 -25.68 -8.78
N SER A 245 0.01 -26.36 -8.18
CA SER A 245 -0.76 -25.80 -7.08
C SER A 245 0.13 -25.52 -5.85
N LEU A 246 1.10 -26.39 -5.55
CA LEU A 246 2.08 -26.17 -4.50
C LEU A 246 3.03 -25.00 -4.82
N GLN A 247 3.46 -24.83 -6.07
CA GLN A 247 4.27 -23.67 -6.48
C GLN A 247 3.53 -22.37 -6.20
N ASN A 248 2.29 -22.26 -6.67
CA ASN A 248 1.46 -21.08 -6.44
C ASN A 248 1.24 -20.83 -4.94
N TYR A 249 1.00 -21.89 -4.15
CA TYR A 249 0.89 -21.78 -2.69
C TYR A 249 2.14 -21.15 -2.06
N TYR A 250 3.34 -21.61 -2.42
CA TYR A 250 4.59 -21.10 -1.85
C TYR A 250 4.96 -19.70 -2.35
N GLU A 251 4.63 -19.37 -3.60
CA GLU A 251 4.77 -18.01 -4.13
C GLU A 251 3.88 -17.03 -3.37
N THR A 252 2.59 -17.36 -3.20
CA THR A 252 1.67 -16.54 -2.40
C THR A 252 2.07 -16.52 -0.93
N ARG A 253 2.63 -17.60 -0.38
CA ARG A 253 3.16 -17.59 0.99
C ARG A 253 4.25 -16.54 1.18
N LYS A 254 5.16 -16.37 0.21
CA LYS A 254 6.15 -15.28 0.25
C LYS A 254 5.48 -13.92 0.22
N GLU A 255 4.49 -13.74 -0.66
CA GLU A 255 3.72 -12.50 -0.75
C GLU A 255 3.05 -12.15 0.61
N THR A 256 2.47 -13.13 1.31
CA THR A 256 1.89 -12.90 2.64
C THR A 256 2.92 -12.41 3.66
N ILE A 257 4.17 -12.90 3.57
CA ILE A 257 5.27 -12.46 4.43
C ILE A 257 5.61 -10.98 4.11
N ASP A 258 5.75 -10.65 2.83
CA ASP A 258 6.07 -9.28 2.38
C ASP A 258 4.97 -8.28 2.77
N ILE A 259 3.70 -8.67 2.66
CA ILE A 259 2.56 -7.87 3.09
C ILE A 259 2.58 -7.67 4.61
N SER A 260 2.84 -8.73 5.38
CA SER A 260 2.89 -8.66 6.85
C SER A 260 4.00 -7.73 7.33
N GLU A 261 5.21 -7.85 6.78
CA GLU A 261 6.33 -6.95 7.10
C GLU A 261 6.05 -5.49 6.75
N GLN A 262 5.27 -5.23 5.70
CA GLN A 262 4.86 -3.87 5.32
C GLN A 262 3.78 -3.32 6.25
N LEU A 263 2.81 -4.14 6.65
CA LEU A 263 1.77 -3.76 7.61
C LEU A 263 2.38 -3.44 8.99
N GLU A 264 3.36 -4.22 9.46
CA GLU A 264 4.05 -3.99 10.73
C GLU A 264 4.78 -2.63 10.79
N LYS A 265 5.23 -2.11 9.64
CA LYS A 265 5.87 -0.79 9.54
C LYS A 265 4.89 0.37 9.66
N ILE A 266 3.59 0.11 9.55
CA ILE A 266 2.54 1.14 9.60
C ILE A 266 1.87 1.09 10.98
N ASN A 267 2.07 2.13 11.79
CA ASN A 267 1.30 2.28 13.01
C ASN A 267 -0.13 2.75 12.68
N ALA A 268 -1.08 1.82 12.68
CA ALA A 268 -2.50 2.10 12.40
C ALA A 268 -3.11 3.17 13.32
N LYS A 269 -2.54 3.38 14.52
CA LYS A 269 -3.01 4.43 15.45
C LYS A 269 -2.69 5.84 14.96
N ASP A 270 -1.66 6.00 14.15
CA ASP A 270 -1.19 7.31 13.67
C ASP A 270 -1.87 7.74 12.36
N LEU A 271 -2.63 6.84 11.73
CA LEU A 271 -3.38 7.10 10.51
C LEU A 271 -4.53 8.09 10.77
N PRO A 272 -4.78 9.04 9.84
CA PRO A 272 -5.90 9.97 9.97
C PRO A 272 -7.22 9.20 9.84
N LYS A 273 -8.06 9.26 10.88
CA LYS A 273 -9.37 8.61 10.96
C LYS A 273 -10.52 9.61 10.85
N LYS A 274 -10.22 10.89 11.04
CA LYS A 274 -11.14 12.03 10.92
C LYS A 274 -10.45 13.21 10.24
N GLY A 275 -11.24 14.13 9.72
CA GLY A 275 -10.73 15.37 9.13
C GLY A 275 -9.88 16.20 10.10
N GLU A 276 -10.25 16.23 11.38
CA GLU A 276 -9.51 16.95 12.44
C GLU A 276 -8.08 16.43 12.64
N ASP A 277 -7.80 15.16 12.33
CA ASP A 277 -6.46 14.56 12.49
C ASP A 277 -5.41 15.20 11.56
N LEU A 278 -5.86 15.94 10.53
CA LEU A 278 -4.98 16.68 9.62
C LEU A 278 -4.55 18.04 10.17
N GLU A 279 -5.23 18.58 11.18
CA GLU A 279 -5.01 19.95 11.67
C GLU A 279 -3.68 20.11 12.39
N LYS A 280 -3.16 19.02 12.97
CA LYS A 280 -1.85 18.99 13.61
C LYS A 280 -0.71 19.44 12.69
N PHE A 281 -0.85 19.24 11.37
CA PHE A 281 0.15 19.61 10.38
C PHE A 281 0.18 21.12 10.08
N ASP A 282 -0.85 21.88 10.47
CA ASP A 282 -0.93 23.31 10.20
C ASP A 282 -0.32 24.20 11.28
N ALA A 283 0.21 23.63 12.37
CA ALA A 283 0.69 24.39 13.52
C ALA A 283 1.74 25.45 13.15
N ASP A 284 2.77 25.07 12.37
CA ASP A 284 3.82 25.97 11.91
C ASP A 284 3.25 27.09 11.02
N PHE A 285 2.39 26.71 10.06
CA PHE A 285 1.78 27.66 9.13
C PHE A 285 0.87 28.66 9.86
N ASN A 286 -0.01 28.18 10.75
CA ASN A 286 -0.96 29.03 11.47
C ASN A 286 -0.23 30.06 12.33
N LYS A 287 0.87 29.66 12.98
CA LYS A 287 1.71 30.57 13.75
C LYS A 287 2.30 31.67 12.85
N GLU A 288 2.86 31.28 11.70
CA GLU A 288 3.48 32.22 10.79
C GLU A 288 2.48 33.16 10.11
N TYR A 289 1.36 32.62 9.64
CA TYR A 289 0.28 33.37 9.03
C TYR A 289 -0.30 34.43 9.97
N ASN A 290 -0.51 34.09 11.25
CA ASN A 290 -1.01 35.04 12.24
C ASN A 290 -0.02 36.21 12.47
N ASN A 291 1.28 35.91 12.57
CA ASN A 291 2.30 36.96 12.72
C ASN A 291 2.33 37.93 11.54
N VAL A 292 2.21 37.41 10.31
CA VAL A 292 2.18 38.25 9.09
C VAL A 292 0.88 39.07 9.05
N LYS A 293 -0.26 38.46 9.37
CA LYS A 293 -1.56 39.11 9.38
C LYS A 293 -1.65 40.28 10.37
N GLU A 294 -1.04 40.16 11.54
CA GLU A 294 -0.94 41.25 12.52
C GLU A 294 -0.13 42.45 12.00
N GLY A 295 0.84 42.23 11.10
CA GLY A 295 1.61 43.30 10.48
C GLY A 295 0.88 44.09 9.38
N PHE A 296 -0.27 43.58 8.91
CA PHE A 296 -1.10 44.20 7.87
C PHE A 296 -2.46 44.73 8.37
N ASN A 297 -2.76 44.52 9.66
CA ASN A 297 -3.90 45.11 10.38
C ASN A 297 -3.48 46.36 11.16
#